data_AF-A0A9E8MWV8-F1
#
_entry.id   AF-A0A9E8MWV8-F1
#
_cell.length_a   1.000
_cell.length_b   1.000
_cell.length_c   1.000
_cell.angle_alpha   90.00
_cell.angle_beta   90.00
_cell.angle_gamma   90.00
#
_symmetry.space_group_name_H-M   'P 1'
#
loop_
_entity.id
_entity.type
_entity.pdbx_description
1 polymer ?
#
loop_
_entity_poly.entity_id
_entity_poly.type
_entity_poly.pdbx_seq_one_letter_code
_entity_poly.pdbx_strand_id
1 'polypeptide(L)'
;MKKILLTLIFLGLMTNLSAQECEYAEYYQLVAIAKKEYSQQNYKEASKNFKLAFSKTDFPLGHDLSFALVTANKTNDDMWAGFIAEKLAQGGVPLRYFVKYKKKNWYQKFNYEFENYSNYYRENLNSELREKLISLLNRDSEFNSKYHEWRTKKIEMTLQELIDGATAILMEFQNLTDNYGFQNERLIGYNYVRRKNNIEPYPIGVLIVHIYQRGVLIFKDDIQDIICKGGLHPNYGETLKGIRGFGDSTGIEQEMKTRYAKYRGTE
;
A
#
# COMPACT_ATOMS: atom_id res chain seq x y z
N MET A 1 -11.95 -55.32 1.49
CA MET A 1 -12.81 -54.11 1.40
C MET A 1 -12.48 -53.03 2.45
N LYS A 2 -12.14 -53.36 3.71
CA LYS A 2 -11.79 -52.34 4.73
C LYS A 2 -10.52 -51.51 4.43
N LYS A 3 -9.55 -52.04 3.67
CA LYS A 3 -8.31 -51.31 3.30
C LYS A 3 -8.51 -50.27 2.18
N ILE A 4 -9.52 -50.44 1.32
CA ILE A 4 -9.81 -49.50 0.21
C ILE A 4 -10.58 -48.28 0.72
N LEU A 5 -11.39 -48.46 1.77
CA LEU A 5 -12.14 -47.38 2.40
C LEU A 5 -11.22 -46.36 3.11
N LEU A 6 -10.10 -46.83 3.70
CA LEU A 6 -9.13 -45.94 4.34
C LEU A 6 -8.34 -45.07 3.34
N THR A 7 -8.10 -45.57 2.12
CA THR A 7 -7.37 -44.83 1.08
C THR A 7 -8.22 -43.71 0.47
N LEU A 8 -9.55 -43.91 0.38
CA LEU A 8 -10.49 -42.88 -0.10
C LEU A 8 -10.72 -41.75 0.91
N ILE A 9 -10.65 -42.04 2.22
CA ILE A 9 -10.77 -41.01 3.27
C ILE A 9 -9.52 -40.12 3.31
N PHE A 10 -8.33 -40.66 3.01
CA PHE A 10 -7.10 -39.87 2.94
C PHE A 10 -7.04 -38.97 1.69
N LEU A 11 -7.69 -39.38 0.59
CA LEU A 11 -7.75 -38.58 -0.65
C LEU A 11 -8.72 -37.39 -0.54
N GLY A 12 -9.79 -37.51 0.27
CA GLY A 12 -10.74 -36.42 0.52
C GLY A 12 -10.24 -35.32 1.48
N LEU A 13 -9.18 -35.58 2.25
CA LEU A 13 -8.57 -34.59 3.15
C LEU A 13 -7.54 -33.71 2.45
N MET A 14 -7.03 -34.11 1.27
CA MET A 14 -6.08 -33.33 0.49
C MET A 14 -6.75 -32.42 -0.55
N THR A 15 -8.05 -32.52 -0.79
CA THR A 15 -8.77 -31.59 -1.69
C THR A 15 -9.14 -30.26 -1.05
N ASN A 16 -8.83 -30.08 0.24
CA ASN A 16 -8.80 -28.77 0.89
C ASN A 16 -7.38 -28.17 0.88
N LEU A 17 -6.63 -28.41 -0.21
CA LEU A 17 -5.51 -27.55 -0.61
C LEU A 17 -6.08 -26.18 -0.98
N SER A 18 -6.44 -25.44 0.06
CA SER A 18 -6.39 -23.99 0.20
C SER A 18 -6.42 -23.24 -1.12
N ALA A 19 -7.63 -22.91 -1.60
CA ALA A 19 -7.77 -21.58 -2.17
C ALA A 19 -7.23 -20.63 -1.09
N GLN A 20 -6.07 -20.02 -1.36
CA GLN A 20 -5.41 -19.13 -0.41
C GLN A 20 -6.44 -18.06 -0.05
N GLU A 21 -6.96 -18.12 1.18
CA GLU A 21 -8.02 -17.24 1.62
C GLU A 21 -7.46 -15.83 1.55
N CYS A 22 -8.06 -14.99 0.70
CA CYS A 22 -7.54 -13.66 0.45
C CYS A 22 -7.87 -12.77 1.65
N GLU A 23 -6.95 -12.68 2.61
CA GLU A 23 -7.12 -11.99 3.90
C GLU A 23 -7.77 -10.60 3.72
N TYR A 24 -7.30 -9.84 2.73
CA TYR A 24 -7.77 -8.49 2.49
C TYR A 24 -8.99 -8.35 1.56
N ALA A 25 -9.52 -9.44 0.98
CA ALA A 25 -10.65 -9.34 0.04
C ALA A 25 -11.90 -8.75 0.69
N GLU A 26 -12.36 -9.35 1.79
CA GLU A 26 -13.50 -8.82 2.54
C GLU A 26 -13.17 -7.51 3.25
N TYR A 27 -11.93 -7.35 3.72
CA TYR A 27 -11.44 -6.11 4.33
C TYR A 27 -11.66 -4.91 3.42
N TYR A 28 -11.21 -4.99 2.15
CA TYR A 28 -11.32 -3.87 1.22
C TYR A 28 -12.78 -3.51 0.91
N GLN A 29 -13.65 -4.51 0.78
CA GLN A 29 -15.09 -4.28 0.56
C GLN A 29 -15.72 -3.54 1.75
N LEU A 30 -15.45 -3.99 2.97
CA LEU A 30 -15.99 -3.39 4.19
C LEU A 30 -15.45 -1.99 4.44
N VAL A 31 -14.16 -1.76 4.20
CA VAL A 31 -13.55 -0.43 4.29
C VAL A 31 -14.15 0.53 3.26
N ALA A 32 -14.42 0.08 2.03
CA ALA A 32 -15.05 0.91 1.01
C ALA A 32 -16.45 1.37 1.45
N ILE A 33 -17.26 0.47 2.02
CA ILE A 33 -18.56 0.79 2.60
C ILE A 33 -18.41 1.77 3.76
N ALA A 34 -17.52 1.48 4.72
CA ALA A 34 -17.28 2.33 5.89
C ALA A 34 -16.85 3.76 5.51
N LYS A 35 -15.97 3.90 4.50
CA LYS A 35 -15.53 5.21 3.98
C LYS A 35 -16.67 5.97 3.30
N LYS A 36 -17.55 5.26 2.57
CA LYS A 36 -18.75 5.87 1.98
C LYS A 36 -19.67 6.40 3.08
N GLU A 37 -19.94 5.63 4.11
CA GLU A 37 -20.76 6.05 5.26
C GLU A 37 -20.12 7.21 6.04
N TYR A 38 -18.80 7.15 6.26
CA TYR A 38 -18.03 8.24 6.83
C TYR A 38 -18.20 9.55 6.04
N SER A 39 -18.10 9.48 4.70
CA SER A 39 -18.27 10.63 3.81
C SER A 39 -19.68 11.24 3.89
N GLN A 40 -20.67 10.41 4.21
CA GLN A 40 -22.07 10.80 4.42
C GLN A 40 -22.37 11.19 5.89
N GLN A 41 -21.35 11.24 6.75
CA GLN A 41 -21.44 11.52 8.18
C GLN A 41 -22.27 10.48 8.98
N ASN A 42 -22.50 9.30 8.41
CA ASN A 42 -23.16 8.17 9.06
C ASN A 42 -22.17 7.42 9.97
N TYR A 43 -21.63 8.10 10.98
CA TYR A 43 -20.50 7.58 11.78
C TYR A 43 -20.81 6.28 12.56
N LYS A 44 -22.07 6.03 12.92
CA LYS A 44 -22.45 4.79 13.60
C LYS A 44 -22.31 3.57 12.69
N GLU A 45 -22.82 3.65 11.45
CA GLU A 45 -22.66 2.57 10.48
C GLU A 45 -21.21 2.44 10.02
N ALA A 46 -20.53 3.57 9.79
CA ALA A 46 -19.10 3.55 9.47
C ALA A 46 -18.29 2.83 10.56
N SER A 47 -18.59 3.07 11.84
CA SER A 47 -17.95 2.40 12.98
C SER A 47 -18.18 0.88 12.93
N LYS A 48 -19.41 0.44 12.68
CA LYS A 48 -19.75 -0.98 12.55
C LYS A 48 -18.97 -1.65 11.42
N ASN A 49 -18.91 -1.03 10.24
CA ASN A 49 -18.19 -1.58 9.10
C ASN A 49 -16.67 -1.55 9.27
N PHE A 50 -16.09 -0.51 9.89
CA PHE A 50 -14.67 -0.51 10.24
C PHE A 50 -14.33 -1.62 11.24
N LYS A 51 -15.14 -1.82 12.28
CA LYS A 51 -14.93 -2.92 13.24
C LYS A 51 -14.98 -4.28 12.57
N LEU A 52 -15.94 -4.49 11.66
CA LEU A 52 -16.06 -5.73 10.90
C LEU A 52 -14.89 -5.91 9.92
N ALA A 53 -14.42 -4.85 9.28
CA ALA A 53 -13.25 -4.90 8.41
C ALA A 53 -12.00 -5.30 9.22
N PHE A 54 -11.80 -4.68 10.39
CA PHE A 54 -10.62 -4.90 11.22
C PHE A 54 -10.66 -6.23 11.96
N SER A 55 -11.75 -7.01 11.87
CA SER A 55 -11.77 -8.40 12.33
C SER A 55 -11.32 -9.40 11.25
N LYS A 56 -11.05 -8.93 10.02
CA LYS A 56 -10.57 -9.76 8.89
C LYS A 56 -9.05 -9.84 8.80
N THR A 57 -8.34 -8.93 9.45
CA THR A 57 -6.87 -8.85 9.47
C THR A 57 -6.41 -8.36 10.83
N ASP A 58 -5.29 -8.87 11.33
CA ASP A 58 -4.60 -8.36 12.52
C ASP A 58 -3.78 -7.08 12.25
N PHE A 59 -3.60 -6.71 10.97
CA PHE A 59 -2.89 -5.50 10.53
C PHE A 59 -3.73 -4.62 9.59
N PRO A 60 -4.75 -3.91 10.10
CA PRO A 60 -5.50 -2.93 9.30
C PRO A 60 -4.58 -1.83 8.73
N LEU A 61 -4.91 -1.32 7.54
CA LEU A 61 -4.10 -0.30 6.88
C LEU A 61 -4.17 1.04 7.62
N GLY A 62 -3.05 1.74 7.72
CA GLY A 62 -2.91 2.96 8.53
C GLY A 62 -3.84 4.09 8.10
N HIS A 63 -4.03 4.24 6.80
CA HIS A 63 -4.97 5.22 6.25
C HIS A 63 -6.40 4.92 6.69
N ASP A 64 -6.81 3.65 6.77
CA ASP A 64 -8.15 3.24 7.16
C ASP A 64 -8.36 3.39 8.67
N LEU A 65 -7.35 3.04 9.47
CA LEU A 65 -7.31 3.32 10.91
C LEU A 65 -7.47 4.82 11.20
N SER A 66 -6.95 5.70 10.35
CA SER A 66 -7.12 7.15 10.50
C SER A 66 -8.59 7.60 10.41
N PHE A 67 -9.37 7.02 9.48
CA PHE A 67 -10.81 7.26 9.37
C PHE A 67 -11.57 6.64 10.54
N ALA A 68 -11.19 5.41 10.92
CA ALA A 68 -11.79 4.73 12.06
C ALA A 68 -11.59 5.52 13.36
N LEU A 69 -10.42 6.11 13.58
CA LEU A 69 -10.15 6.93 14.78
C LEU A 69 -11.06 8.16 14.83
N VAL A 70 -11.24 8.85 13.71
CA VAL A 70 -12.17 9.98 13.64
C VAL A 70 -13.59 9.51 13.95
N THR A 71 -13.99 8.39 13.35
CA THR A 71 -15.32 7.78 13.54
C THR A 71 -15.57 7.42 15.01
N ALA A 72 -14.64 6.71 15.66
CA ALA A 72 -14.71 6.35 17.07
C ALA A 72 -14.90 7.58 17.97
N ASN A 73 -14.16 8.66 17.69
CA ASN A 73 -14.25 9.91 18.44
C ASN A 73 -15.56 10.68 18.18
N LYS A 74 -16.20 10.49 17.02
CA LYS A 74 -17.52 11.07 16.68
C LYS A 74 -18.67 10.26 17.30
N THR A 75 -18.48 8.97 17.54
CA THR A 75 -19.44 8.10 18.22
C THR A 75 -19.22 7.99 19.73
N ASN A 76 -18.23 8.71 20.28
CA ASN A 76 -17.82 8.64 21.69
C ASN A 76 -17.48 7.21 22.17
N ASP A 77 -16.91 6.40 21.29
CA ASP A 77 -16.43 5.06 21.61
C ASP A 77 -14.96 5.12 22.04
N ASP A 78 -14.73 5.51 23.30
CA ASP A 78 -13.38 5.73 23.84
C ASP A 78 -12.54 4.46 23.87
N MET A 79 -13.15 3.29 24.12
CA MET A 79 -12.46 2.00 24.13
C MET A 79 -11.90 1.70 22.74
N TRP A 80 -12.74 1.82 21.71
CA TRP A 80 -12.32 1.56 20.34
C TRP A 80 -11.34 2.63 19.82
N ALA A 81 -11.54 3.90 20.19
CA ALA A 81 -10.58 4.96 19.86
C ALA A 81 -9.19 4.69 20.44
N GLY A 82 -9.11 4.23 21.70
CA GLY A 82 -7.86 3.83 22.33
C GLY A 82 -7.18 2.66 21.62
N PHE A 83 -7.93 1.63 21.27
CA PHE A 83 -7.44 0.48 20.49
C PHE A 83 -6.86 0.90 19.13
N ILE A 84 -7.56 1.77 18.40
CA ILE A 84 -7.08 2.28 17.11
C ILE A 84 -5.81 3.12 17.30
N ALA A 85 -5.78 3.96 18.32
CA ALA A 85 -4.62 4.82 18.59
C ALA A 85 -3.37 3.98 18.91
N GLU A 86 -3.51 2.92 19.70
CA GLU A 86 -2.46 1.94 19.97
C GLU A 86 -1.95 1.32 18.66
N LYS A 87 -2.83 0.78 17.82
CA LYS A 87 -2.45 0.18 16.53
C LYS A 87 -1.70 1.17 15.64
N LEU A 88 -2.16 2.41 15.56
CA LEU A 88 -1.49 3.49 14.82
C LEU A 88 -0.08 3.76 15.37
N ALA A 89 0.09 3.83 16.68
CA ALA A 89 1.39 4.04 17.32
C ALA A 89 2.35 2.85 17.09
N GLN A 90 1.85 1.62 17.20
CA GLN A 90 2.59 0.39 16.89
C GLN A 90 3.06 0.33 15.42
N GLY A 91 2.30 0.94 14.50
CA GLY A 91 2.71 1.11 13.11
C GLY A 91 3.56 2.35 12.83
N GLY A 92 4.09 3.02 13.86
CA GLY A 92 5.06 4.11 13.71
C GLY A 92 4.47 5.51 13.58
N VAL A 93 3.18 5.71 13.89
CA VAL A 93 2.57 7.06 13.90
C VAL A 93 3.00 7.81 15.16
N PRO A 94 3.61 9.00 15.04
CA PRO A 94 4.19 9.70 16.19
C PRO A 94 3.12 10.39 17.06
N LEU A 95 3.45 10.60 18.35
CA LEU A 95 2.55 11.20 19.34
C LEU A 95 1.89 12.52 18.88
N ARG A 96 2.63 13.34 18.12
CA ARG A 96 2.15 14.60 17.54
C ARG A 96 0.88 14.46 16.68
N TYR A 97 0.65 13.30 16.05
CA TYR A 97 -0.58 13.02 15.31
C TYR A 97 -1.81 13.05 16.23
N PHE A 98 -1.65 12.57 17.46
CA PHE A 98 -2.74 12.36 18.43
C PHE A 98 -3.04 13.58 19.30
N VAL A 99 -2.20 14.62 19.30
CA VAL A 99 -2.36 15.82 20.15
C VAL A 99 -3.72 16.50 19.98
N LYS A 100 -4.34 16.40 18.79
CA LYS A 100 -5.71 16.88 18.53
C LYS A 100 -6.78 16.21 19.40
N TYR A 101 -6.48 15.06 19.99
CA TYR A 101 -7.37 14.30 20.88
C TYR A 101 -7.02 14.45 22.36
N LYS A 102 -6.16 15.40 22.76
CA LYS A 102 -5.71 15.56 24.16
C LYS A 102 -6.81 15.65 25.23
N LYS A 103 -8.03 16.05 24.83
CA LYS A 103 -9.20 16.18 25.72
C LYS A 103 -10.08 14.93 25.76
N LYS A 104 -9.74 13.87 25.03
CA LYS A 104 -10.49 12.62 24.98
C LYS A 104 -10.09 11.71 26.13
N ASN A 105 -11.04 10.97 26.69
CA ASN A 105 -10.81 10.16 27.89
C ASN A 105 -9.74 9.09 27.67
N TRP A 106 -9.70 8.49 26.48
CA TRP A 106 -8.70 7.49 26.11
C TRP A 106 -7.27 8.05 26.00
N TYR A 107 -7.10 9.35 25.76
CA TYR A 107 -5.81 9.95 25.42
C TYR A 107 -4.81 9.88 26.58
N GLN A 108 -5.25 10.09 27.82
CA GLN A 108 -4.31 10.13 28.96
C GLN A 108 -3.60 8.78 29.14
N LYS A 109 -4.35 7.67 29.08
CA LYS A 109 -3.78 6.32 29.11
C LYS A 109 -2.87 6.07 27.90
N PHE A 110 -3.35 6.40 26.70
CA PHE A 110 -2.57 6.25 25.47
C PHE A 110 -1.24 7.01 25.52
N ASN A 111 -1.24 8.25 26.00
CA ASN A 111 -0.05 9.10 26.08
C ASN A 111 0.98 8.55 27.07
N TYR A 112 0.51 7.98 28.19
CA TYR A 112 1.38 7.32 29.17
C TYR A 112 2.06 6.07 28.58
N GLU A 113 1.32 5.27 27.82
CA GLU A 113 1.81 4.03 27.19
C GLU A 113 2.52 4.23 25.83
N PHE A 114 2.56 5.47 25.32
CA PHE A 114 3.00 5.73 23.94
C PHE A 114 4.40 5.19 23.63
N GLU A 115 5.32 5.30 24.59
CA GLU A 115 6.70 4.83 24.40
C GLU A 115 6.76 3.30 24.20
N ASN A 116 5.90 2.54 24.87
CA ASN A 116 5.81 1.09 24.70
C ASN A 116 5.34 0.73 23.29
N TYR A 117 4.35 1.45 22.76
CA TYR A 117 3.86 1.26 21.40
C TYR A 117 4.91 1.67 20.35
N SER A 118 5.67 2.73 20.63
CA SER A 118 6.77 3.20 19.78
C SER A 118 7.94 2.22 19.77
N ASN A 119 8.25 1.57 20.91
CA ASN A 119 9.23 0.48 20.98
C ASN A 119 8.84 -0.69 20.09
N TYR A 120 7.57 -1.10 20.11
CA TYR A 120 7.07 -2.16 19.23
C TYR A 120 7.39 -1.87 17.75
N TYR A 121 7.14 -0.65 17.26
CA TYR A 121 7.49 -0.24 15.90
C TYR A 121 8.99 -0.44 15.60
N ARG A 122 9.87 0.02 16.51
CA ARG A 122 11.32 -0.04 16.32
C ARG A 122 11.88 -1.46 16.33
N GLU A 123 11.27 -2.33 17.13
CA GLU A 123 11.73 -3.71 17.31
C GLU A 123 11.18 -4.67 16.24
N ASN A 124 9.99 -4.39 15.70
CA ASN A 124 9.27 -5.34 14.85
C ASN A 124 9.14 -4.91 13.39
N LEU A 125 9.35 -3.62 13.06
CA LEU A 125 9.21 -3.11 11.70
C LEU A 125 10.53 -2.62 11.12
N ASN A 126 10.67 -2.78 9.81
CA ASN A 126 11.90 -2.47 9.09
C ASN A 126 11.95 -1.00 8.69
N SER A 127 12.40 -0.16 9.64
CA SER A 127 12.58 1.28 9.43
C SER A 127 13.58 1.61 8.32
N GLU A 128 14.63 0.80 8.13
CA GLU A 128 15.61 1.01 7.05
C GLU A 128 14.97 0.80 5.67
N LEU A 129 14.20 -0.28 5.51
CA LEU A 129 13.45 -0.55 4.29
C LEU A 129 12.42 0.54 4.02
N ARG A 130 11.77 1.07 5.06
CA ARG A 130 10.86 2.20 4.94
C ARG A 130 11.53 3.42 4.32
N GLU A 131 12.71 3.79 4.82
CA GLU A 131 13.44 4.97 4.30
C GLU A 131 13.94 4.74 2.87
N LYS A 132 14.39 3.51 2.55
CA LYS A 132 14.75 3.13 1.18
C LYS A 132 13.55 3.26 0.22
N LEU A 133 12.38 2.74 0.61
CA LEU A 133 11.16 2.85 -0.19
C LEU A 133 10.74 4.32 -0.38
N ILE A 134 10.75 5.13 0.67
CA ILE A 134 10.40 6.56 0.57
C ILE A 134 11.37 7.29 -0.36
N SER A 135 12.67 6.99 -0.28
CA SER A 135 13.68 7.54 -1.18
C SER A 135 13.43 7.18 -2.64
N LEU A 136 13.10 5.91 -2.91
CA LEU A 136 12.71 5.42 -4.25
C LEU A 136 11.45 6.14 -4.78
N LEU A 137 10.40 6.24 -3.97
CA LEU A 137 9.16 6.91 -4.35
C LEU A 137 9.36 8.40 -4.65
N ASN A 138 10.23 9.07 -3.89
CA ASN A 138 10.58 10.47 -4.15
C ASN A 138 11.31 10.64 -5.49
N ARG A 139 12.26 9.75 -5.81
CA ARG A 139 12.95 9.77 -7.10
C ARG A 139 12.04 9.43 -8.27
N ASP A 140 11.12 8.48 -8.11
CA ASP A 140 10.11 8.22 -9.14
C ASP A 140 9.21 9.44 -9.37
N SER A 141 8.78 10.11 -8.29
CA SER A 141 8.00 11.34 -8.41
C SER A 141 8.78 12.46 -9.12
N GLU A 142 10.06 12.65 -8.79
CA GLU A 142 10.90 13.67 -9.41
C GLU A 142 11.14 13.36 -10.89
N PHE A 143 11.50 12.11 -11.21
CA PHE A 143 11.73 11.67 -12.58
C PHE A 143 10.46 11.81 -13.43
N ASN A 144 9.29 11.42 -12.93
CA ASN A 144 8.04 11.59 -13.68
C ASN A 144 7.66 13.07 -13.88
N SER A 145 7.95 13.95 -12.92
CA SER A 145 7.78 15.39 -13.10
C SER A 145 8.65 15.90 -14.24
N LYS A 146 9.94 15.57 -14.24
CA LYS A 146 10.89 15.91 -15.32
C LYS A 146 10.46 15.31 -16.66
N TYR A 147 10.03 14.04 -16.67
CA TYR A 147 9.49 13.39 -17.86
C TYR A 147 8.28 14.15 -18.44
N HIS A 148 7.36 14.63 -17.59
CA HIS A 148 6.22 15.43 -18.05
C HIS A 148 6.63 16.80 -18.60
N GLU A 149 7.58 17.47 -17.97
CA GLU A 149 8.15 18.73 -18.47
C GLU A 149 8.86 18.52 -19.81
N TRP A 150 9.66 17.47 -19.94
CA TRP A 150 10.29 17.06 -21.18
C TRP A 150 9.25 16.77 -22.27
N ARG A 151 8.22 15.98 -21.96
CA ARG A 151 7.12 15.67 -22.89
C ARG A 151 6.40 16.93 -23.37
N THR A 152 6.31 17.96 -22.54
CA THR A 152 5.67 19.25 -22.86
C THR A 152 6.64 20.31 -23.40
N LYS A 153 7.86 19.92 -23.75
CA LYS A 153 8.92 20.80 -24.30
C LYS A 153 9.33 21.96 -23.37
N LYS A 154 9.15 21.80 -22.06
CA LYS A 154 9.59 22.79 -21.06
C LYS A 154 11.07 22.63 -20.68
N ILE A 155 11.57 21.41 -20.73
CA ILE A 155 12.99 21.07 -20.51
C ILE A 155 13.44 20.11 -21.62
N GLU A 156 14.77 19.99 -21.77
CA GLU A 156 15.38 18.96 -22.60
C GLU A 156 16.00 17.87 -21.74
N MET A 157 15.89 16.64 -22.23
CA MET A 157 16.51 15.44 -21.69
C MET A 157 16.92 14.60 -22.90
N THR A 158 18.12 14.04 -22.84
CA THR A 158 18.61 13.07 -23.83
C THR A 158 17.84 11.76 -23.70
N LEU A 159 17.84 10.97 -24.79
CA LEU A 159 17.28 9.62 -24.76
C LEU A 159 17.94 8.77 -23.66
N GLN A 160 19.26 8.89 -23.48
CA GLN A 160 20.00 8.13 -22.47
C GLN A 160 19.57 8.50 -21.04
N GLU A 161 19.39 9.78 -20.74
CA GLU A 161 18.90 10.22 -19.41
C GLU A 161 17.50 9.66 -19.09
N LEU A 162 16.62 9.55 -20.09
CA LEU A 162 15.30 8.93 -19.91
C LEU A 162 15.40 7.43 -19.65
N ILE A 163 16.28 6.73 -20.37
CA ILE A 163 16.52 5.29 -20.19
C ILE A 163 17.13 5.02 -18.82
N ASP A 164 18.19 5.75 -18.45
CA ASP A 164 18.92 5.56 -17.20
C ASP A 164 18.03 5.86 -15.99
N GLY A 165 17.28 6.97 -16.04
CA GLY A 165 16.36 7.34 -14.94
C GLY A 165 15.25 6.31 -14.73
N ALA A 166 14.64 5.83 -15.81
CA ALA A 166 13.62 4.78 -15.73
C ALA A 166 14.20 3.44 -15.22
N THR A 167 15.39 3.07 -15.70
CA THR A 167 16.08 1.81 -15.36
C THR A 167 16.49 1.79 -13.90
N ALA A 168 17.06 2.88 -13.38
CA ALA A 168 17.44 3.00 -11.98
C ALA A 168 16.26 2.78 -11.02
N ILE A 169 15.09 3.35 -11.33
CA ILE A 169 13.86 3.16 -10.54
C ILE A 169 13.42 1.69 -10.54
N LEU A 170 13.39 1.05 -11.71
CA LEU A 170 13.02 -0.36 -11.83
C LEU A 170 13.97 -1.27 -11.04
N MET A 171 15.28 -1.13 -11.29
CA MET A 171 16.30 -1.98 -10.67
C MET A 171 16.28 -1.86 -9.16
N GLU A 172 16.12 -0.66 -8.63
CA GLU A 172 16.04 -0.49 -7.18
C GLU A 172 14.77 -1.10 -6.60
N PHE A 173 13.62 -0.95 -7.25
CA PHE A 173 12.38 -1.55 -6.77
C PHE A 173 12.45 -3.09 -6.77
N GLN A 174 13.05 -3.67 -7.81
CA GLN A 174 13.32 -5.10 -7.86
C GLN A 174 14.28 -5.51 -6.75
N ASN A 175 15.39 -4.79 -6.56
CA ASN A 175 16.35 -5.07 -5.50
C ASN A 175 15.74 -5.01 -4.09
N LEU A 176 14.83 -4.05 -3.83
CA LEU A 176 14.10 -4.02 -2.56
C LEU A 176 13.19 -5.24 -2.42
N THR A 177 12.53 -5.64 -3.50
CA THR A 177 11.60 -6.77 -3.47
C THR A 177 12.30 -8.11 -3.35
N ASP A 178 13.42 -8.30 -4.04
CA ASP A 178 14.20 -9.53 -4.01
C ASP A 178 14.85 -9.74 -2.62
N ASN A 179 15.28 -8.66 -1.96
CA ASN A 179 15.93 -8.75 -0.65
C ASN A 179 14.95 -8.82 0.54
N TYR A 180 13.78 -8.18 0.43
CA TYR A 180 12.88 -7.97 1.58
C TYR A 180 11.44 -8.47 1.34
N GLY A 181 11.11 -8.97 0.15
CA GLY A 181 9.75 -9.20 -0.29
C GLY A 181 9.03 -7.90 -0.67
N PHE A 182 7.79 -8.03 -1.16
CA PHE A 182 6.98 -6.87 -1.57
C PHE A 182 6.72 -5.93 -0.39
N GLN A 183 7.09 -4.66 -0.52
CA GLN A 183 7.02 -3.70 0.59
C GLN A 183 5.55 -3.35 0.90
N ASN A 184 5.06 -3.81 2.05
CA ASN A 184 3.72 -3.51 2.55
C ASN A 184 3.79 -2.91 3.96
N GLU A 185 2.67 -2.34 4.44
CA GLU A 185 2.64 -1.66 5.74
C GLU A 185 2.94 -2.60 6.92
N ARG A 186 2.73 -3.91 6.77
CA ARG A 186 3.07 -4.91 7.79
C ARG A 186 4.58 -5.09 7.96
N LEU A 187 5.38 -4.79 6.92
CA LEU A 187 6.84 -4.83 6.97
C LEU A 187 7.45 -3.51 7.46
N ILE A 188 6.89 -2.37 7.05
CA ILE A 188 7.53 -1.06 7.19
C ILE A 188 6.77 -0.06 8.07
N GLY A 189 5.58 -0.42 8.55
CA GLY A 189 4.67 0.49 9.25
C GLY A 189 3.89 1.41 8.33
N TYR A 190 3.24 2.41 8.92
CA TYR A 190 2.34 3.33 8.24
C TYR A 190 3.08 4.55 7.67
N ASN A 191 2.61 5.04 6.51
CA ASN A 191 3.13 6.25 5.91
C ASN A 191 2.54 7.52 6.57
N TYR A 192 3.18 7.92 7.67
CA TYR A 192 2.90 9.20 8.31
C TYR A 192 3.59 10.38 7.59
N VAL A 193 2.79 11.31 7.07
CA VAL A 193 3.26 12.51 6.36
C VAL A 193 3.35 13.71 7.30
N ARG A 194 4.56 13.99 7.77
CA ARG A 194 4.84 15.01 8.80
C ARG A 194 4.29 16.41 8.47
N ARG A 195 4.36 16.86 7.22
CA ARG A 195 3.89 18.21 6.84
C ARG A 195 2.38 18.37 6.95
N LYS A 196 1.63 17.29 6.66
CA LYS A 196 0.16 17.26 6.70
C LYS A 196 -0.38 16.82 8.06
N ASN A 197 0.47 16.28 8.93
CA ASN A 197 0.07 15.61 10.16
C ASN A 197 -1.02 14.55 9.91
N ASN A 198 -0.86 13.80 8.81
CA ASN A 198 -1.83 12.84 8.31
C ASN A 198 -1.15 11.52 7.95
N ILE A 199 -1.96 10.46 7.90
CA ILE A 199 -1.54 9.14 7.42
C ILE A 199 -2.06 9.00 6.00
N GLU A 200 -1.19 8.68 5.05
CA GLU A 200 -1.54 8.51 3.64
C GLU A 200 -1.14 7.10 3.21
N PRO A 201 -1.75 6.49 2.19
CA PRO A 201 -1.23 5.26 1.61
C PRO A 201 0.18 5.48 1.04
N TYR A 202 1.02 4.45 1.01
CA TYR A 202 2.22 4.49 0.18
C TYR A 202 1.83 4.49 -1.32
N PRO A 203 2.38 5.37 -2.16
CA PRO A 203 2.08 5.41 -3.60
C PRO A 203 2.76 4.28 -4.41
N ILE A 204 2.86 3.06 -3.87
CA ILE A 204 3.50 1.91 -4.54
C ILE A 204 2.73 1.52 -5.81
N GLY A 205 1.40 1.55 -5.78
CA GLY A 205 0.59 1.29 -6.97
C GLY A 205 0.87 2.28 -8.10
N VAL A 206 1.15 3.55 -7.77
CA VAL A 206 1.55 4.59 -8.73
C VAL A 206 2.93 4.28 -9.32
N LEU A 207 3.90 3.87 -8.48
CA LEU A 207 5.21 3.41 -8.93
C LEU A 207 5.10 2.26 -9.95
N ILE A 208 4.29 1.23 -9.65
CA ILE A 208 4.07 0.10 -10.57
C ILE A 208 3.43 0.56 -11.87
N VAL A 209 2.43 1.44 -11.80
CA VAL A 209 1.80 2.05 -13.00
C VAL A 209 2.85 2.74 -13.86
N HIS A 210 3.74 3.53 -13.28
CA HIS A 210 4.82 4.19 -14.02
C HIS A 210 5.78 3.18 -14.67
N ILE A 211 6.14 2.11 -13.97
CA ILE A 211 6.98 1.03 -14.53
C ILE A 211 6.29 0.32 -15.70
N TYR A 212 4.98 0.05 -15.59
CA TYR A 212 4.20 -0.55 -16.68
C TYR A 212 4.10 0.38 -17.90
N GLN A 213 3.90 1.67 -17.67
CA GLN A 213 3.94 2.69 -18.72
C GLN A 213 5.31 2.79 -19.40
N ARG A 214 6.37 2.35 -18.72
CA ARG A 214 7.75 2.25 -19.25
C ARG A 214 8.03 0.90 -19.92
N GLY A 215 6.99 0.08 -20.15
CA GLY A 215 7.09 -1.15 -20.94
C GLY A 215 7.50 -2.39 -20.15
N VAL A 216 7.50 -2.37 -18.81
CA VAL A 216 7.90 -3.50 -17.97
C VAL A 216 6.76 -3.95 -17.06
N LEU A 217 6.35 -5.22 -17.16
CA LEU A 217 5.20 -5.79 -16.42
C LEU A 217 5.65 -6.56 -15.17
N ILE A 218 6.28 -5.89 -14.22
CA ILE A 218 6.66 -6.52 -12.94
C ILE A 218 5.44 -7.05 -12.16
N PHE A 219 5.59 -8.16 -11.46
CA PHE A 219 4.56 -8.77 -10.60
C PHE A 219 3.25 -9.15 -11.29
N LYS A 220 3.18 -9.15 -12.63
CA LYS A 220 1.93 -9.41 -13.38
C LYS A 220 1.22 -10.67 -12.90
N ASP A 221 1.98 -11.72 -12.63
CA ASP A 221 1.47 -13.03 -12.21
C ASP A 221 1.19 -13.09 -10.70
N ASP A 222 1.75 -12.16 -9.91
CA ASP A 222 1.68 -12.11 -8.44
C ASP A 222 0.75 -11.02 -7.90
N ILE A 223 0.15 -10.18 -8.76
CA ILE A 223 -0.70 -9.04 -8.34
C ILE A 223 -1.81 -9.48 -7.37
N GLN A 224 -2.44 -10.63 -7.62
CA GLN A 224 -3.51 -11.10 -6.73
C GLN A 224 -2.98 -11.48 -5.35
N ASP A 225 -1.84 -12.17 -5.26
CA ASP A 225 -1.22 -12.50 -3.97
C ASP A 225 -0.80 -11.23 -3.21
N ILE A 226 -0.25 -10.24 -3.91
CA ILE A 226 0.11 -8.93 -3.32
C ILE A 226 -1.14 -8.22 -2.76
N ILE A 227 -2.25 -8.23 -3.50
CA ILE A 227 -3.53 -7.66 -3.03
C ILE A 227 -4.03 -8.43 -1.80
N CYS A 228 -3.99 -9.76 -1.84
CA CYS A 228 -4.46 -10.62 -0.75
C CYS A 228 -3.66 -10.47 0.53
N LYS A 229 -2.41 -9.99 0.45
CA LYS A 229 -1.53 -9.66 1.57
C LYS A 229 -1.58 -8.18 1.98
N GLY A 230 -2.50 -7.39 1.41
CA GLY A 230 -2.68 -5.97 1.73
C GLY A 230 -1.58 -5.06 1.17
N GLY A 231 -0.72 -5.56 0.27
CA GLY A 231 0.36 -4.79 -0.34
C GLY A 231 -0.13 -3.80 -1.41
N LEU A 232 -1.27 -4.07 -2.03
CA LEU A 232 -1.82 -3.24 -3.09
C LEU A 232 -3.35 -3.18 -3.02
N HIS A 233 -3.92 -1.99 -3.22
CA HIS A 233 -5.37 -1.85 -3.29
C HIS A 233 -5.93 -2.50 -4.57
N PRO A 234 -7.08 -3.22 -4.53
CA PRO A 234 -7.64 -3.95 -5.68
C PRO A 234 -7.81 -3.12 -6.95
N ASN A 235 -8.18 -1.83 -6.82
CA ASN A 235 -8.28 -0.90 -7.95
C ASN A 235 -7.01 -0.81 -8.81
N TYR A 236 -5.82 -0.95 -8.21
CA TYR A 236 -4.58 -0.99 -8.99
C TYR A 236 -4.46 -2.28 -9.77
N GLY A 237 -4.93 -3.42 -9.25
CA GLY A 237 -4.95 -4.68 -10.00
C GLY A 237 -5.74 -4.55 -11.31
N GLU A 238 -6.92 -3.92 -11.26
CA GLU A 238 -7.70 -3.64 -12.48
C GLU A 238 -7.03 -2.62 -13.39
N THR A 239 -6.44 -1.56 -12.81
CA THR A 239 -5.73 -0.53 -13.58
C THR A 239 -4.54 -1.12 -14.35
N LEU A 240 -3.75 -1.98 -13.71
CA LEU A 240 -2.54 -2.57 -14.26
C LEU A 240 -2.84 -3.56 -15.41
N LYS A 241 -3.97 -4.27 -15.38
CA LYS A 241 -4.42 -5.13 -16.51
C LYS A 241 -4.57 -4.35 -17.83
N GLY A 242 -4.95 -3.08 -17.74
CA GLY A 242 -5.18 -2.21 -18.89
C GLY A 242 -3.93 -1.47 -19.38
N ILE A 243 -2.85 -1.44 -18.60
CA ILE A 243 -1.64 -0.71 -18.97
C ILE A 243 -0.70 -1.66 -19.70
N ARG A 244 -0.52 -1.37 -20.99
CA ARG A 244 0.59 -1.85 -21.80
C ARG A 244 1.24 -0.59 -22.36
N GLY A 245 2.56 -0.48 -22.36
CA GLY A 245 3.26 0.68 -22.94
C GLY A 245 2.95 0.88 -24.44
N PHE A 246 3.80 1.57 -25.19
CA PHE A 246 3.71 1.57 -26.64
C PHE A 246 4.09 0.19 -27.21
N GLY A 247 3.11 -0.71 -27.29
CA GLY A 247 3.24 -2.04 -27.90
C GLY A 247 3.92 -3.07 -27.00
N ASP A 248 3.20 -4.15 -26.68
CA ASP A 248 3.70 -5.47 -26.22
C ASP A 248 4.76 -5.57 -25.12
N SER A 249 4.97 -4.53 -24.30
CA SER A 249 5.90 -4.59 -23.15
C SER A 249 7.33 -4.94 -23.55
N THR A 250 7.90 -4.13 -24.44
CA THR A 250 9.22 -4.30 -25.06
C THR A 250 10.41 -3.87 -24.19
N GLY A 251 10.18 -3.53 -22.91
CA GLY A 251 11.22 -3.01 -22.01
C GLY A 251 11.49 -1.51 -22.12
N ILE A 252 12.22 -0.98 -21.13
CA ILE A 252 12.45 0.47 -20.93
C ILE A 252 13.11 1.12 -22.14
N GLU A 253 14.18 0.53 -22.67
CA GLU A 253 14.94 1.10 -23.77
C GLU A 253 14.08 1.34 -25.01
N GLN A 254 13.32 0.32 -25.42
CA GLN A 254 12.45 0.40 -26.58
C GLN A 254 11.29 1.39 -26.36
N GLU A 255 10.70 1.37 -25.16
CA GLU A 255 9.63 2.32 -24.82
C GLU A 255 10.13 3.78 -24.86
N MET A 256 11.32 4.05 -24.32
CA MET A 256 11.91 5.38 -24.34
C MET A 256 12.30 5.82 -25.75
N LYS A 257 12.85 4.94 -26.59
CA LYS A 257 13.10 5.23 -28.01
C LYS A 257 11.83 5.65 -28.74
N THR A 258 10.74 4.90 -28.57
CA THR A 258 9.44 5.20 -29.18
C THR A 258 8.89 6.55 -28.70
N ARG A 259 8.95 6.83 -27.40
CA ARG A 259 8.50 8.11 -26.83
C ARG A 259 9.37 9.27 -27.32
N TYR A 260 10.68 9.07 -27.39
CA TYR A 260 11.60 10.09 -27.87
C TYR A 260 11.32 10.44 -29.33
N ALA A 261 11.20 9.44 -30.20
CA ALA A 261 10.80 9.65 -31.59
C ALA A 261 9.44 10.36 -31.68
N LYS A 262 8.45 10.01 -30.86
CA LYS A 262 7.13 10.66 -30.87
C LYS A 262 7.16 12.14 -30.46
N TYR A 263 7.94 12.50 -29.44
CA TYR A 263 7.90 13.85 -28.83
C TYR A 263 9.03 14.78 -29.28
N ARG A 264 10.09 14.22 -29.87
CA ARG A 264 11.29 14.92 -30.33
C ARG A 264 11.75 14.50 -31.73
N GLY A 265 11.33 13.35 -32.23
CA GLY A 265 11.46 13.02 -33.65
C GLY A 265 10.52 13.92 -34.44
N THR A 266 11.06 14.97 -35.03
CA THR A 266 10.46 15.65 -36.16
C THR A 266 10.51 14.70 -37.36
N GLU A 267 9.38 14.53 -38.04
CA GLU A 267 9.40 14.36 -39.51
C GLU A 267 10.21 15.50 -40.14
#